data_AF-A0A936U133-F1
#
_entry.id   AF-A0A936U133-F1
#
_cell.length_a   1.000
_cell.length_b   1.000
_cell.length_c   1.000
_cell.angle_alpha   90.00
_cell.angle_beta   90.00
_cell.angle_gamma   90.00
#
_symmetry.space_group_name_H-M   'P 1'
#
loop_
_entity.id
_entity.type
_entity.pdbx_description
1 polymer ?
#
loop_
_entity_poly.entity_id
_entity_poly.type
_entity_poly.pdbx_seq_one_letter_code
_entity_poly.pdbx_strand_id
1 'polypeptide(L)'
;MILGHPLIVYCPGCNTPHMQMNLISGNTFGGVFWSDGCSLSPMLPDIPLFTRCTSCNLIFSLKRCKQTESEDEEVFKMPVVVQPDINGLAEALTLKVHQSGQEEIYLRIRLWWALNNRSFSKGENGHHIVDQAYRDNAIRLLNLLDLENKENLLTIAELYRNLGEFDKCSKTLSGVTEKHFENHVKQIKDACNRGLSAVVRLN
;
A
#
# COMPACT_ATOMS: atom_id res chain seq x y z
N MET A 1 -11.84 16.58 -6.64
CA MET A 1 -12.16 15.15 -6.82
C MET A 1 -13.44 15.05 -7.64
N ILE A 2 -13.48 14.20 -8.66
CA ILE A 2 -14.66 13.91 -9.47
C ILE A 2 -14.99 12.42 -9.28
N LEU A 3 -16.19 12.15 -8.78
CA LEU A 3 -16.71 10.81 -8.58
C LEU A 3 -17.54 10.40 -9.80
N GLY A 4 -17.42 9.14 -10.19
CA GLY A 4 -18.35 8.49 -11.11
C GLY A 4 -19.46 7.76 -10.36
N HIS A 5 -20.32 7.06 -11.10
CA HIS A 5 -21.33 6.21 -10.51
C HIS A 5 -20.68 5.10 -9.69
N PRO A 6 -21.14 4.85 -8.44
CA PRO A 6 -20.58 3.81 -7.59
C PRO A 6 -20.73 2.44 -8.24
N LEU A 7 -19.78 1.57 -7.92
CA LEU A 7 -19.76 0.18 -8.37
C LEU A 7 -20.30 -0.72 -7.26
N ILE A 8 -21.20 -1.62 -7.62
CA ILE A 8 -21.59 -2.75 -6.78
C ILE A 8 -20.65 -3.91 -7.10
N VAL A 9 -19.83 -4.31 -6.13
CA VAL A 9 -18.94 -5.46 -6.22
C VAL A 9 -19.57 -6.65 -5.51
N TYR A 10 -19.74 -7.76 -6.23
CA TYR A 10 -20.32 -8.97 -5.67
C TYR A 10 -19.24 -9.92 -5.16
N CYS A 11 -19.37 -10.34 -3.90
CA CYS A 11 -18.47 -11.36 -3.34
C CYS A 11 -18.57 -12.67 -4.15
N PRO A 12 -17.44 -13.26 -4.59
CA PRO A 12 -17.49 -14.48 -5.41
C PRO A 12 -17.90 -15.73 -4.63
N GLY A 13 -17.85 -15.69 -3.28
CA GLY A 13 -18.24 -16.83 -2.44
C GLY A 13 -19.72 -16.85 -2.05
N CYS A 14 -20.29 -15.71 -1.68
CA CYS A 14 -21.66 -15.63 -1.15
C CYS A 14 -22.56 -14.63 -1.87
N ASN A 15 -22.07 -13.97 -2.92
CA ASN A 15 -22.78 -12.97 -3.71
C ASN A 15 -23.28 -11.74 -2.92
N THR A 16 -22.79 -11.53 -1.69
CA THR A 16 -23.10 -10.31 -0.92
C THR A 16 -22.55 -9.08 -1.64
N PRO A 17 -23.37 -8.05 -1.90
CA PRO A 17 -22.95 -6.83 -2.58
C PRO A 17 -22.15 -5.91 -1.64
N HIS A 18 -21.12 -5.28 -2.18
CA HIS A 18 -20.31 -4.27 -1.51
C HIS A 18 -20.23 -3.02 -2.39
N MET A 19 -20.27 -1.84 -1.78
CA MET A 19 -20.12 -0.58 -2.50
C MET A 19 -18.63 -0.25 -2.68
N GLN A 20 -18.25 0.03 -3.91
CA GLN A 20 -16.97 0.62 -4.26
C GLN A 20 -17.21 2.00 -4.86
N MET A 21 -16.57 3.02 -4.28
CA MET A 21 -16.53 4.34 -4.89
C MET A 21 -15.78 4.29 -6.23
N ASN A 22 -16.33 4.96 -7.24
CA ASN A 22 -15.71 5.07 -8.56
C ASN A 22 -15.09 6.45 -8.72
N LEU A 23 -13.78 6.52 -8.95
CA LEU A 23 -13.03 7.76 -9.02
C LEU A 23 -12.66 8.07 -10.47
N ILE A 24 -13.24 9.13 -11.04
CA ILE A 24 -12.93 9.58 -12.40
C ILE A 24 -11.66 10.43 -12.40
N SER A 25 -11.53 11.32 -11.42
CA SER A 25 -10.39 12.21 -11.32
C SER A 25 -10.12 12.63 -9.88
N GLY A 26 -8.84 12.71 -9.52
CA GLY A 26 -8.38 13.19 -8.24
C GLY A 26 -7.05 13.92 -8.36
N ASN A 27 -6.67 14.62 -7.30
CA ASN A 27 -5.34 15.22 -7.19
C ASN A 27 -4.78 14.96 -5.80
N THR A 28 -3.49 15.21 -5.63
CA THR A 28 -2.78 14.98 -4.37
C THR A 28 -2.66 16.25 -3.53
N PHE A 29 -3.50 17.27 -3.78
CA PHE A 29 -3.47 18.52 -3.02
C PHE A 29 -3.82 18.28 -1.55
N GLY A 30 -3.01 18.82 -0.64
CA GLY A 30 -3.11 18.52 0.79
C GLY A 30 -2.64 17.10 1.17
N GLY A 31 -1.95 16.41 0.25
CA GLY A 31 -1.45 15.07 0.47
C GLY A 31 -0.32 15.02 1.49
N VAL A 32 -0.30 13.94 2.28
CA VAL A 32 0.81 13.58 3.16
C VAL A 32 1.50 12.36 2.56
N PHE A 33 2.83 12.41 2.44
CA PHE A 33 3.64 11.37 1.84
C PHE A 33 4.65 10.83 2.85
N TRP A 34 4.95 9.55 2.76
CA TRP A 34 5.96 8.88 3.57
C TRP A 34 7.06 8.28 2.69
N SER A 35 8.23 8.07 3.29
CA SER A 35 9.42 7.54 2.62
C SER A 35 9.25 6.15 2.00
N ASP A 36 8.26 5.38 2.43
CA ASP A 36 7.90 4.05 1.91
C ASP A 36 6.87 4.08 0.77
N GLY A 37 6.60 5.26 0.22
CA GLY A 37 5.67 5.45 -0.89
C GLY A 37 4.20 5.40 -0.47
N CYS A 38 3.90 5.16 0.80
CA CYS A 38 2.55 5.36 1.32
C CYS A 38 2.18 6.84 1.25
N SER A 39 0.91 7.14 0.95
CA SER A 39 0.41 8.50 0.98
C SER A 39 -1.05 8.56 1.42
N LEU A 40 -1.44 9.71 1.95
CA LEU A 40 -2.82 10.07 2.25
C LEU A 40 -3.15 11.31 1.43
N SER A 41 -4.01 11.14 0.43
CA SER A 41 -4.46 12.25 -0.43
C SER A 41 -5.97 12.43 -0.27
N PRO A 42 -6.45 13.52 0.37
CA PRO A 42 -7.89 13.72 0.60
C PRO A 42 -8.73 13.74 -0.68
N MET A 43 -8.14 14.21 -1.79
CA MET A 43 -8.78 14.34 -3.09
C MET A 43 -8.45 13.19 -4.06
N LEU A 44 -7.69 12.19 -3.61
CA LEU A 44 -7.33 10.98 -4.36
C LEU A 44 -7.36 9.78 -3.39
N PRO A 45 -8.56 9.35 -2.97
CA PRO A 45 -8.73 8.24 -2.03
C PRO A 45 -8.21 6.93 -2.63
N ASP A 46 -7.56 6.11 -1.80
CA ASP A 46 -7.02 4.81 -2.18
C ASP A 46 -8.13 3.77 -2.31
N ILE A 47 -8.24 3.15 -3.49
CA ILE A 47 -9.19 2.07 -3.78
C ILE A 47 -8.42 0.75 -3.67
N PRO A 48 -8.76 -0.13 -2.70
CA PRO A 48 -8.01 -1.35 -2.48
C PRO A 48 -8.23 -2.35 -3.63
N LEU A 49 -7.25 -3.20 -3.91
CA LEU A 49 -7.36 -4.27 -4.93
C LEU A 49 -8.00 -5.53 -4.37
N PHE A 50 -7.89 -5.74 -3.05
CA PHE A 50 -8.46 -6.86 -2.32
C PHE A 50 -9.37 -6.32 -1.22
N THR A 51 -10.43 -7.04 -0.92
CA THR A 51 -11.32 -6.74 0.21
C THR A 51 -11.70 -8.02 0.92
N ARG A 52 -12.11 -7.91 2.19
CA ARG A 52 -12.73 -9.01 2.94
C ARG A 52 -14.25 -8.86 2.87
N CYS A 53 -14.94 -9.94 2.52
CA CYS A 53 -16.41 -9.97 2.54
C CYS A 53 -16.93 -9.81 3.97
N THR A 54 -17.88 -8.90 4.18
CA THR A 54 -18.53 -8.69 5.48
C THR A 54 -19.48 -9.81 5.90
N SER A 55 -19.89 -10.67 4.97
CA SER A 55 -20.84 -11.77 5.21
C SER A 55 -20.13 -13.12 5.41
N CYS A 56 -19.24 -13.52 4.49
CA CYS A 56 -18.58 -14.84 4.54
C CYS A 56 -17.09 -14.80 4.88
N ASN A 57 -16.51 -13.64 5.17
CA ASN A 57 -15.08 -13.43 5.47
C ASN A 57 -14.08 -13.81 4.37
N LEU A 58 -14.55 -14.22 3.18
CA LEU A 58 -13.67 -14.48 2.04
C LEU A 58 -12.90 -13.22 1.66
N ILE A 59 -11.58 -13.33 1.52
CA ILE A 59 -10.73 -12.30 0.93
C ILE A 59 -10.64 -12.53 -0.57
N PHE A 60 -10.99 -11.52 -1.35
CA PHE A 60 -11.05 -11.63 -2.80
C PHE A 60 -10.53 -10.39 -3.52
N SER A 61 -10.10 -10.56 -4.77
CA SER A 61 -9.67 -9.45 -5.62
C SER A 61 -10.85 -8.80 -6.33
N LEU A 62 -10.91 -7.47 -6.29
CA LEU A 62 -11.97 -6.71 -6.95
C LEU A 62 -11.93 -6.88 -8.47
N LYS A 63 -10.74 -7.03 -9.07
CA LYS A 63 -10.57 -7.22 -10.54
C LYS A 63 -11.25 -8.46 -11.09
N ARG A 64 -11.49 -9.46 -10.24
CA ARG A 64 -12.05 -10.77 -10.63
C ARG A 64 -13.49 -10.97 -10.18
N CYS A 65 -14.11 -9.93 -9.66
CA CYS A 65 -15.50 -9.99 -9.22
C CYS A 65 -16.42 -9.42 -10.27
N LYS A 66 -17.67 -9.88 -10.26
CA LYS A 66 -18.73 -9.18 -10.98
C LYS A 66 -18.86 -7.78 -10.39
N GLN A 67 -18.86 -6.77 -11.26
CA GLN A 67 -19.06 -5.38 -10.91
C GLN A 67 -20.19 -4.80 -11.75
N THR A 68 -20.93 -3.86 -11.20
CA THR A 68 -22.02 -3.19 -11.92
C THR A 68 -22.12 -1.76 -11.45
N GLU A 69 -22.10 -0.80 -12.37
CA GLU A 69 -22.41 0.60 -12.06
C GLU A 69 -23.88 0.73 -11.65
N SER A 70 -24.15 1.58 -10.68
CA SER A 70 -25.51 1.87 -10.24
C SER A 70 -25.67 3.33 -9.86
N GLU A 71 -26.80 3.89 -10.24
CA GLU A 71 -27.21 5.26 -9.90
C GLU A 71 -28.12 5.31 -8.66
N ASP A 72 -28.52 4.13 -8.15
CA ASP A 72 -29.42 4.01 -7.01
C ASP A 72 -28.74 4.44 -5.71
N GLU A 73 -29.41 5.31 -4.95
CA GLU A 73 -28.93 5.78 -3.65
C GLU A 73 -28.85 4.65 -2.61
N GLU A 74 -29.59 3.56 -2.78
CA GLU A 74 -29.52 2.38 -1.90
C GLU A 74 -28.11 1.75 -1.87
N VAL A 75 -27.29 1.98 -2.90
CA VAL A 75 -25.89 1.51 -2.96
C VAL A 75 -25.05 2.08 -1.83
N PHE A 76 -25.32 3.32 -1.38
CA PHE A 76 -24.58 3.95 -0.30
C PHE A 76 -24.85 3.33 1.09
N LYS A 77 -25.88 2.47 1.20
CA LYS A 77 -26.16 1.70 2.43
C LYS A 77 -25.45 0.35 2.47
N MET A 78 -24.85 -0.09 1.36
CA MET A 78 -24.14 -1.36 1.29
C MET A 78 -22.79 -1.30 2.03
N PRO A 79 -22.26 -2.44 2.51
CA PRO A 79 -20.91 -2.49 3.07
C PRO A 79 -19.88 -1.98 2.07
N VAL A 80 -19.02 -1.05 2.49
CA VAL A 80 -17.99 -0.48 1.61
C VAL A 80 -16.86 -1.49 1.40
N VAL A 81 -16.23 -1.49 0.23
CA VAL A 81 -14.97 -2.20 0.03
C VAL A 81 -13.89 -1.53 0.87
N VAL A 82 -13.20 -2.32 1.70
CA VAL A 82 -12.19 -1.81 2.62
C VAL A 82 -10.94 -2.66 2.49
N GLN A 83 -9.79 -1.99 2.59
CA GLN A 83 -8.51 -2.67 2.66
C GLN A 83 -8.49 -3.67 3.82
N PRO A 84 -8.09 -4.94 3.60
CA PRO A 84 -7.91 -5.88 4.69
C PRO A 84 -6.92 -5.34 5.73
N ASP A 85 -7.19 -5.62 6.99
CA ASP A 85 -6.30 -5.30 8.11
C ASP A 85 -5.01 -6.13 8.04
N ILE A 86 -4.08 -5.91 8.99
CA ILE A 86 -2.79 -6.63 9.03
C ILE A 86 -3.01 -8.15 8.98
N ASN A 87 -3.98 -8.66 9.76
CA ASN A 87 -4.31 -10.07 9.80
C ASN A 87 -4.89 -10.56 8.48
N GLY A 88 -5.80 -9.81 7.86
CA GLY A 88 -6.35 -10.14 6.56
C GLY A 88 -5.31 -10.10 5.44
N LEU A 89 -4.35 -9.19 5.48
CA LEU A 89 -3.26 -9.16 4.52
C LEU A 89 -2.32 -10.36 4.69
N ALA A 90 -1.98 -10.72 5.92
CA ALA A 90 -1.18 -11.91 6.21
C ALA A 90 -1.92 -13.19 5.79
N GLU A 91 -3.23 -13.28 6.04
CA GLU A 91 -4.09 -14.38 5.60
C GLU A 91 -4.12 -14.47 4.07
N ALA A 92 -4.34 -13.35 3.37
CA ALA A 92 -4.37 -13.29 1.91
C ALA A 92 -3.06 -13.81 1.27
N LEU A 93 -1.91 -13.45 1.85
CA LEU A 93 -0.61 -13.95 1.43
C LEU A 93 -0.42 -15.44 1.73
N THR A 94 -0.88 -15.90 2.90
CA THR A 94 -0.80 -17.32 3.31
C THR A 94 -1.65 -18.21 2.42
N LEU A 95 -2.88 -17.79 2.13
CA LEU A 95 -3.82 -18.47 1.24
C LEU A 95 -3.48 -18.28 -0.25
N LYS A 96 -2.49 -17.43 -0.57
CA LYS A 96 -2.07 -17.12 -1.94
C LYS A 96 -3.24 -16.71 -2.84
N VAL A 97 -4.08 -15.80 -2.35
CA VAL A 97 -5.23 -15.29 -3.14
C VAL A 97 -4.83 -14.47 -4.37
N HIS A 98 -3.55 -14.08 -4.44
CA HIS A 98 -2.92 -13.44 -5.59
C HIS A 98 -2.72 -14.43 -6.73
N GLN A 99 -2.91 -13.98 -7.97
CA GLN A 99 -2.75 -14.80 -9.18
C GLN A 99 -1.52 -14.44 -10.02
N SER A 100 -0.79 -13.38 -9.64
CA SER A 100 0.42 -12.94 -10.32
C SER A 100 1.46 -12.42 -9.34
N GLY A 101 2.70 -12.29 -9.79
CA GLY A 101 3.77 -11.65 -8.99
C GLY A 101 3.45 -10.20 -8.64
N GLN A 102 2.75 -9.47 -9.53
CA GLN A 102 2.33 -8.09 -9.28
C GLN A 102 1.28 -7.99 -8.16
N GLU A 103 0.36 -8.95 -8.09
CA GLU A 103 -0.60 -9.01 -6.98
C GLU A 103 0.06 -9.41 -5.66
N GLU A 104 1.08 -10.27 -5.70
CA GLU A 104 1.88 -10.58 -4.52
C GLU A 104 2.64 -9.34 -4.03
N ILE A 105 3.31 -8.61 -4.93
CA ILE A 105 4.00 -7.34 -4.63
C ILE A 105 3.01 -6.35 -4.00
N TYR A 106 1.83 -6.19 -4.60
CA TYR A 106 0.78 -5.33 -4.04
C TYR A 106 0.44 -5.70 -2.59
N LEU A 107 0.08 -6.96 -2.33
CA LEU A 107 -0.30 -7.41 -0.98
C LEU A 107 0.85 -7.20 0.03
N ARG A 108 2.09 -7.43 -0.38
CA ARG A 108 3.28 -7.24 0.47
C ARG A 108 3.58 -5.79 0.77
N ILE A 109 3.40 -4.89 -0.21
CA ILE A 109 3.49 -3.44 0.00
C ILE A 109 2.41 -3.00 0.99
N ARG A 110 1.16 -3.47 0.82
CA ARG A 110 0.07 -3.14 1.75
C ARG A 110 0.36 -3.63 3.17
N LEU A 111 0.88 -4.86 3.32
CA LEU A 111 1.26 -5.40 4.62
C LEU A 111 2.42 -4.61 5.23
N TRP A 112 3.46 -4.31 4.44
CA TRP A 112 4.57 -3.47 4.85
C TRP A 112 4.10 -2.10 5.34
N TRP A 113 3.19 -1.47 4.59
CA TRP A 113 2.64 -0.18 4.98
C TRP A 113 1.84 -0.22 6.28
N ALA A 114 1.06 -1.29 6.49
CA ALA A 114 0.29 -1.47 7.71
C ALA A 114 1.19 -1.74 8.92
N LEU A 115 2.26 -2.53 8.74
CA LEU A 115 3.25 -2.82 9.78
C LEU A 115 4.13 -1.62 10.16
N ASN A 116 4.32 -0.68 9.22
CA ASN A 116 5.01 0.58 9.51
C ASN A 116 4.25 1.49 10.49
N ASN A 117 2.98 1.15 10.83
CA ASN A 117 2.18 1.71 11.92
C ASN A 117 2.29 3.24 12.05
N ARG A 118 2.03 3.93 10.94
CA ARG A 118 2.07 5.40 10.86
C ARG A 118 0.80 6.03 11.41
N SER A 119 0.92 7.18 12.06
CA SER A 119 -0.24 7.96 12.49
C SER A 119 -0.63 8.98 11.41
N PHE A 120 -1.73 8.71 10.70
CA PHE A 120 -2.28 9.62 9.69
C PHE A 120 -2.78 10.95 10.28
N SER A 121 -3.26 10.95 11.53
CA SER A 121 -3.83 12.14 12.17
C SER A 121 -2.78 13.05 12.81
N LYS A 122 -1.69 12.48 13.33
CA LYS A 122 -0.64 13.25 14.02
C LYS A 122 0.55 13.59 13.12
N GLY A 123 0.64 12.98 11.93
CA GLY A 123 1.77 13.18 11.02
C GLY A 123 3.11 12.75 11.64
N GLU A 124 3.06 11.87 12.65
CA GLU A 124 4.22 11.34 13.36
C GLU A 124 4.91 10.27 12.50
N ASN A 125 6.22 10.12 12.70
CA ASN A 125 6.98 9.00 12.12
C ASN A 125 6.36 7.67 12.58
N GLY A 126 6.36 6.68 11.71
CA GLY A 126 5.87 5.35 12.07
C GLY A 126 6.69 4.74 13.20
N HIS A 127 6.07 3.94 14.06
CA HIS A 127 6.80 3.10 15.00
C HIS A 127 6.61 1.65 14.59
N HIS A 128 7.64 1.04 14.01
CA HIS A 128 7.57 -0.37 13.63
C HIS A 128 8.58 -1.19 14.42
N ILE A 129 8.08 -2.25 15.03
CA ILE A 129 8.92 -3.30 15.62
C ILE A 129 9.29 -4.22 14.47
N VAL A 130 10.59 -4.35 14.22
CA VAL A 130 11.12 -5.25 13.19
C VAL A 130 11.15 -6.67 13.77
N ASP A 131 9.98 -7.27 13.90
CA ASP A 131 9.81 -8.67 14.29
C ASP A 131 10.04 -9.63 13.10
N GLN A 132 9.87 -10.93 13.34
CA GLN A 132 10.08 -11.93 12.30
C GLN A 132 9.09 -11.78 11.14
N ALA A 133 7.82 -11.46 11.41
CA ALA A 133 6.81 -11.29 10.37
C ALA A 133 7.13 -10.09 9.46
N TYR A 134 7.61 -8.99 10.05
CA TYR A 134 8.11 -7.83 9.31
C TYR A 134 9.28 -8.22 8.41
N ARG A 135 10.30 -8.89 8.98
CA ARG A 135 11.51 -9.29 8.26
C ARG A 135 11.18 -10.22 7.09
N ASP A 136 10.33 -11.22 7.33
CA ASP A 136 9.93 -12.18 6.31
C ASP A 136 9.19 -11.49 5.16
N ASN A 137 8.27 -10.56 5.48
CA ASN A 137 7.57 -9.79 4.47
C ASN A 137 8.53 -8.90 3.65
N ALA A 138 9.41 -8.17 4.32
CA ALA A 138 10.35 -7.25 3.69
C ALA A 138 11.38 -7.98 2.80
N ILE A 139 11.97 -9.08 3.28
CA ILE A 139 12.92 -9.89 2.51
C ILE A 139 12.24 -10.50 1.29
N ARG A 140 11.02 -11.01 1.44
CA ARG A 140 10.29 -11.57 0.31
C ARG A 140 9.87 -10.50 -0.69
N LEU A 141 9.53 -9.29 -0.24
CA LEU A 141 9.27 -8.15 -1.12
C LEU A 141 10.54 -7.74 -1.87
N LEU A 142 11.69 -7.65 -1.20
CA LEU A 142 12.99 -7.39 -1.84
C LEU A 142 13.30 -8.42 -2.95
N ASN A 143 13.00 -9.70 -2.73
CA ASN A 143 13.23 -10.76 -3.73
C ASN A 143 12.28 -10.70 -4.93
N LEU A 144 11.13 -10.02 -4.80
CA LEU A 144 10.16 -9.84 -5.89
C LEU A 144 10.42 -8.56 -6.68
N LEU A 145 11.06 -7.55 -6.06
CA LEU A 145 11.39 -6.29 -6.69
C LEU A 145 12.69 -6.43 -7.48
N ASP A 146 12.62 -6.11 -8.76
CA ASP A 146 13.79 -6.10 -9.64
C ASP A 146 14.69 -4.90 -9.33
N LEU A 147 15.96 -5.15 -9.03
CA LEU A 147 16.99 -4.14 -8.79
C LEU A 147 17.41 -3.40 -10.06
N GLU A 148 17.16 -3.97 -11.24
CA GLU A 148 17.47 -3.33 -12.53
C GLU A 148 16.39 -2.32 -12.94
N ASN A 149 15.18 -2.46 -12.38
CA ASN A 149 14.12 -1.50 -12.58
C ASN A 149 14.32 -0.28 -11.66
N LYS A 150 14.64 0.87 -12.28
CA LYS A 150 14.86 2.14 -11.59
C LYS A 150 13.68 2.59 -10.73
N GLU A 151 12.45 2.26 -11.13
CA GLU A 151 11.23 2.58 -10.38
C GLU A 151 11.19 1.89 -9.01
N ASN A 152 11.88 0.75 -8.86
CA ASN A 152 11.91 -0.01 -7.60
C ASN A 152 12.98 0.49 -6.63
N LEU A 153 13.99 1.24 -7.10
CA LEU A 153 15.18 1.55 -6.30
C LEU A 153 14.86 2.31 -5.01
N LEU A 154 13.89 3.23 -5.03
CA LEU A 154 13.44 3.94 -3.83
C LEU A 154 12.80 2.97 -2.81
N THR A 155 11.88 2.12 -3.27
CA THR A 155 11.22 1.12 -2.45
C THR A 155 12.22 0.14 -1.84
N ILE A 156 13.17 -0.34 -2.64
CA ILE A 156 14.22 -1.26 -2.22
C ILE A 156 15.14 -0.59 -1.18
N ALA A 157 15.57 0.65 -1.43
CA ALA A 157 16.40 1.38 -0.48
C ALA A 157 15.69 1.57 0.86
N GLU A 158 14.42 1.93 0.82
CA GLU A 158 13.60 2.09 2.02
C GLU A 158 13.41 0.77 2.77
N LEU A 159 13.18 -0.35 2.09
CA LEU A 159 13.12 -1.68 2.71
C LEU A 159 14.42 -2.01 3.44
N TYR A 160 15.58 -1.76 2.82
CA TYR A 160 16.87 -1.92 3.49
C TYR A 160 16.98 -1.01 4.72
N ARG A 161 16.55 0.25 4.63
CA ARG A 161 16.56 1.18 5.76
C ARG A 161 15.67 0.70 6.91
N ASN A 162 14.46 0.25 6.60
CA ASN A 162 13.52 -0.26 7.60
C ASN A 162 14.00 -1.56 8.26
N LEU A 163 14.82 -2.35 7.57
CA LEU A 163 15.49 -3.54 8.10
C LEU A 163 16.74 -3.24 8.95
N GLY A 164 17.21 -1.98 8.95
CA GLY A 164 18.45 -1.55 9.61
C GLY A 164 19.72 -1.73 8.75
N GLU A 165 19.57 -2.09 7.48
CA GLU A 165 20.65 -2.32 6.52
C GLU A 165 21.08 -0.99 5.85
N PHE A 166 21.54 -0.03 6.65
CA PHE A 166 21.80 1.35 6.22
C PHE A 166 22.83 1.47 5.08
N ASP A 167 23.85 0.62 5.07
CA ASP A 167 24.86 0.59 4.00
C ASP A 167 24.24 0.20 2.66
N LYS A 168 23.35 -0.82 2.67
CA LYS A 168 22.62 -1.26 1.48
C LYS A 168 21.66 -0.18 1.00
N CYS A 169 20.92 0.46 1.91
CA CYS A 169 20.07 1.61 1.60
C CYS A 169 20.87 2.71 0.87
N SER A 170 22.00 3.13 1.44
CA SER A 170 22.84 4.19 0.87
C SER A 170 23.39 3.84 -0.52
N LYS A 171 23.84 2.59 -0.69
CA LYS A 171 24.29 2.07 -1.98
C LYS A 171 23.16 2.08 -3.02
N THR A 172 21.98 1.58 -2.68
CA THR A 172 20.82 1.55 -3.59
C THR A 172 20.37 2.96 -3.99
N LEU A 173 20.30 3.91 -3.04
CA LEU A 173 19.92 5.30 -3.33
C LEU A 173 20.88 6.02 -4.28
N SER A 174 22.12 5.54 -4.42
CA SER A 174 23.08 6.12 -5.35
C SER A 174 22.76 5.78 -6.81
N GLY A 175 21.94 4.75 -7.05
CA GLY A 175 21.41 4.39 -8.37
C GLY A 175 20.17 5.18 -8.80
N VAL A 176 19.53 5.93 -7.90
CA VAL A 176 18.38 6.79 -8.23
C VAL A 176 18.90 8.07 -8.87
N THR A 177 18.62 8.25 -10.15
CA THR A 177 19.21 9.34 -10.98
C THR A 177 18.17 10.36 -11.44
N GLU A 178 16.90 10.05 -11.25
CA GLU A 178 15.76 10.82 -11.70
C GLU A 178 15.61 12.09 -10.86
N LYS A 179 15.71 13.24 -11.53
CA LYS A 179 15.67 14.57 -10.89
C LYS A 179 14.44 14.78 -9.98
N HIS A 180 13.29 14.26 -10.37
CA HIS A 180 12.05 14.43 -9.61
C HIS A 180 12.07 13.69 -8.25
N PHE A 181 13.00 12.75 -8.05
CA PHE A 181 13.21 12.08 -6.77
C PHE A 181 14.30 12.70 -5.89
N GLU A 182 15.00 13.76 -6.33
CA GLU A 182 16.13 14.35 -5.57
C GLU A 182 15.76 14.67 -4.11
N ASN A 183 14.58 15.26 -3.87
CA ASN A 183 14.12 15.58 -2.53
C ASN A 183 13.82 14.32 -1.70
N HIS A 184 13.20 13.30 -2.32
CA HIS A 184 12.92 12.02 -1.66
C HIS A 184 14.21 11.31 -1.26
N VAL A 185 15.17 11.22 -2.20
CA VAL A 185 16.49 10.64 -1.97
C VAL A 185 17.22 11.37 -0.84
N LYS A 186 17.17 12.71 -0.81
CA LYS A 186 17.78 13.51 0.25
C LYS A 186 17.20 13.18 1.63
N GLN A 187 15.88 13.09 1.74
CA GLN A 187 15.20 12.81 3.00
C GLN A 187 15.45 11.38 3.51
N ILE A 188 15.45 10.39 2.60
CA ILE A 188 15.81 9.01 2.96
C ILE A 188 17.29 8.91 3.37
N LYS A 189 18.20 9.60 2.66
CA LYS A 189 19.63 9.67 3.03
C LYS A 189 19.85 10.29 4.41
N ASP A 190 19.15 11.38 4.75
CA ASP A 190 19.24 11.99 6.09
C ASP A 190 18.79 11.00 7.18
N ALA A 191 17.63 10.35 6.98
CA ALA A 191 17.13 9.35 7.92
C ALA A 191 18.09 8.16 8.06
N CYS A 192 18.69 7.71 6.95
CA CYS A 192 19.69 6.66 6.91
C CYS A 192 20.95 7.02 7.70
N ASN A 193 21.49 8.22 7.50
CA ASN A 193 22.69 8.72 8.21
C ASN A 193 22.46 8.84 9.73
N ARG A 194 21.21 9.07 10.14
CA ARG A 194 20.79 9.16 11.55
C ARG A 194 20.47 7.80 12.16
N GLY A 195 20.59 6.71 11.41
CA GLY A 195 20.24 5.36 11.88
C GLY A 195 18.75 5.18 12.18
N LEU A 196 17.89 6.01 11.58
CA LEU A 196 16.45 5.87 11.75
C LEU A 196 15.96 4.76 10.83
N SER A 197 15.39 3.69 11.39
CA SER A 197 14.76 2.62 10.60
C SER A 197 13.31 2.96 10.27
N ALA A 198 12.59 3.63 11.17
CA ALA A 198 11.19 4.03 11.01
C ALA A 198 10.91 4.87 9.75
N VAL A 199 9.72 4.73 9.17
CA VAL A 199 9.27 5.59 8.07
C VAL A 199 9.22 7.06 8.48
N VAL A 200 9.64 7.94 7.59
CA VAL A 200 9.64 9.39 7.81
C VAL A 200 8.62 10.06 6.92
N ARG A 201 7.96 11.09 7.44
CA ARG A 201 7.10 11.96 6.64
C ARG A 201 7.96 12.80 5.70
N LEU A 202 7.54 12.90 4.46
CA LEU A 202 8.19 13.71 3.45
C LEU A 202 7.61 15.13 3.43
N ASN A 203 8.52 16.10 3.27
CA ASN A 203 8.21 17.52 3.05
C ASN A 203 8.26 17.90 1.58
#